data_AF-A0A9P1DNG4-F1
#
_entry.id   AF-A0A9P1DNG4-F1
#
_cell.length_a   1.000
_cell.length_b   1.000
_cell.length_c   1.000
_cell.angle_alpha   90.00
_cell.angle_beta   90.00
_cell.angle_gamma   90.00
#
_symmetry.space_group_name_H-M   'P 1'
#
loop_
_entity.id
_entity.type
_entity.pdbx_description
1 polymer ?
#
loop_
_entity_poly.entity_id
_entity_poly.type
_entity_poly.pdbx_seq_one_letter_code
_entity_poly.pdbx_strand_id
1 'polypeptide(L)'
;MRMYVLVAGGSMGECPPLIQLCREGLARFCTETYEEPNQKNMHHCMGHLTNYSLNKRSHKFEHCGQSMEEVFGDENTSSKRPLTVCLRQLAEEYSDFDIEAFYSDVQVIVQRSLAVMAPVLLSRTRSEDCLEAGRQSFQIFGFDIMLDQKYKAFLLEVNNSPSLCVDEALPVDAEHDAAKLASKNRERDKLCRCMDMAQVHWHQTSLVDLETKSAMMQGAFKALEQLHQGVEPAVENYIPVPFDHELWPLLARLEAVYSRSGAKSFTSTGLRRIFEPLCGDKLQKHAWRCASNSAAAALAHSNIRGPARPPSTRCFLIMPTWHSNPRQ
;
A
#
# COMPACT_ATOMS: atom_id res chain seq x y z
N MET A 1 -3.42 6.56 2.30
CA MET A 1 -3.66 6.56 0.84
C MET A 1 -3.40 5.16 0.29
N ARG A 2 -4.10 4.74 -0.76
CA ARG A 2 -3.86 3.51 -1.53
C ARG A 2 -3.42 3.92 -2.93
N MET A 3 -2.21 3.55 -3.31
CA MET A 3 -1.65 3.80 -4.63
C MET A 3 -1.46 2.46 -5.35
N TYR A 4 -1.53 2.47 -6.68
CA TYR A 4 -1.45 1.27 -7.48
C TYR A 4 -0.16 1.25 -8.30
N VAL A 5 0.54 0.13 -8.29
CA VAL A 5 1.81 -0.06 -9.01
C VAL A 5 1.69 -1.26 -9.93
N LEU A 6 1.88 -1.05 -11.22
CA LEU A 6 2.03 -2.10 -12.21
C LEU A 6 3.48 -2.57 -12.23
N VAL A 7 3.68 -3.88 -12.14
CA VAL A 7 4.95 -4.53 -12.39
C VAL A 7 4.75 -5.55 -13.50
N ALA A 8 5.53 -5.49 -14.56
CA ALA A 8 5.40 -6.38 -15.71
C ALA A 8 6.74 -6.82 -16.27
N GLY A 9 6.79 -8.08 -16.73
CA GLY A 9 7.98 -8.63 -17.39
C GLY A 9 9.23 -8.63 -16.50
N GLY A 10 10.38 -8.42 -17.14
CA GLY A 10 11.70 -8.53 -16.52
C GLY A 10 12.23 -9.97 -16.51
N SER A 11 13.55 -10.09 -16.68
CA SER A 11 14.29 -11.34 -16.67
C SER A 11 15.59 -11.15 -15.90
N MET A 12 15.83 -12.02 -14.91
CA MET A 12 17.01 -11.90 -14.06
C MET A 12 18.31 -11.94 -14.88
N GLY A 13 19.10 -10.87 -14.79
CA GLY A 13 20.40 -10.75 -15.48
C GLY A 13 20.34 -10.24 -16.92
N GLU A 14 19.15 -10.07 -17.50
CA GLU A 14 18.97 -9.57 -18.87
C GLU A 14 18.32 -8.18 -18.86
N CYS A 15 17.13 -8.06 -18.28
CA CYS A 15 16.37 -6.81 -18.25
C CYS A 15 15.60 -6.64 -16.93
N PRO A 16 15.59 -5.43 -16.33
CA PRO A 16 14.76 -5.16 -15.17
C PRO A 16 13.27 -5.22 -15.54
N PRO A 17 12.38 -5.47 -14.56
CA PRO A 17 10.94 -5.40 -14.80
C PRO A 17 10.51 -3.96 -15.11
N LEU A 18 9.46 -3.83 -15.91
CA LEU A 18 8.74 -2.57 -16.05
C LEU A 18 8.04 -2.26 -14.74
N ILE A 19 8.22 -1.04 -14.21
CA ILE A 19 7.52 -0.57 -13.02
C ILE A 19 6.87 0.78 -13.32
N GLN A 20 5.56 0.85 -13.13
CA GLN A 20 4.76 2.02 -13.44
C GLN A 20 3.84 2.32 -12.24
N LEU A 21 3.92 3.54 -11.71
CA LEU A 21 3.09 4.03 -10.61
C LEU A 21 1.87 4.75 -11.17
N CYS A 22 0.66 4.30 -10.85
CA CYS A 22 -0.55 5.01 -11.27
C CYS A 22 -0.66 6.33 -10.50
N ARG A 23 -0.92 7.43 -11.22
CA ARG A 23 -1.21 8.75 -10.62
C ARG A 23 -2.51 8.70 -9.82
N GLU A 24 -3.49 7.92 -10.27
CA GLU A 24 -4.73 7.79 -9.51
C GLU A 24 -4.66 6.71 -8.42
N GLY A 25 -5.44 6.93 -7.36
CA GLY A 25 -5.49 6.05 -6.20
C GLY A 25 -6.70 6.37 -5.33
N LEU A 26 -6.73 5.81 -4.12
CA LEU A 26 -7.79 6.07 -3.16
C LEU A 26 -7.24 6.74 -1.90
N ALA A 27 -7.71 7.93 -1.59
CA ALA A 27 -7.58 8.50 -0.26
C ALA A 27 -8.71 7.95 0.63
N ARG A 28 -8.35 7.48 1.83
CA ARG A 28 -9.27 6.88 2.79
C ARG A 28 -9.11 7.63 4.10
N PHE A 29 -10.21 8.14 4.63
CA PHE A 29 -10.22 8.96 5.83
C PHE A 29 -10.83 8.21 7.02
N CYS A 30 -10.35 8.59 8.20
CA CYS A 30 -10.98 8.23 9.47
C CYS A 30 -12.33 8.96 9.59
N THR A 31 -13.27 8.34 10.29
CA THR A 31 -14.59 8.95 10.58
C THR A 31 -14.63 9.70 11.91
N GLU A 32 -13.55 9.60 12.70
CA GLU A 32 -13.35 10.37 13.92
C GLU A 32 -12.11 11.26 13.76
N THR A 33 -12.17 12.45 14.37
CA THR A 33 -11.05 13.38 14.38
C THR A 33 -9.84 12.75 15.06
N TYR A 34 -8.67 12.91 14.43
CA TYR A 34 -7.43 12.37 14.96
C TYR A 34 -7.02 13.08 16.25
N GLU A 35 -6.60 12.29 17.24
CA GLU A 35 -5.94 12.74 18.45
C GLU A 35 -4.62 11.98 18.62
N GLU A 36 -3.62 12.57 19.25
CA GLU A 36 -2.36 11.87 19.50
C GLU A 36 -2.59 10.63 20.39
N PRO A 37 -2.10 9.44 19.99
CA PRO A 37 -2.32 8.21 20.73
C PRO A 37 -1.80 8.28 22.17
N ASN A 38 -2.67 7.93 23.11
CA ASN A 38 -2.38 7.81 24.53
C ASN A 38 -3.19 6.64 25.13
N GLN A 39 -2.97 6.34 26.41
CA GLN A 39 -3.63 5.21 27.08
C GLN A 39 -5.16 5.31 27.10
N LYS A 40 -5.73 6.52 26.95
CA LYS A 40 -7.17 6.75 26.98
C LYS A 40 -7.82 6.65 25.61
N ASN A 41 -7.14 6.97 24.52
CA ASN A 41 -7.75 6.98 23.18
C ASN A 41 -7.27 5.86 22.25
N MET A 42 -6.28 5.04 22.65
CA MET A 42 -5.77 3.96 21.78
C MET A 42 -6.80 2.91 21.34
N HIS A 43 -7.94 2.82 22.03
CA HIS A 43 -9.04 1.95 21.66
C HIS A 43 -10.00 2.59 20.63
N HIS A 44 -9.88 3.89 20.34
CA HIS A 44 -10.65 4.63 19.34
C HIS A 44 -10.11 4.34 17.93
N CYS A 45 -10.31 3.11 17.46
CA CYS A 45 -9.78 2.64 16.19
C CYS A 45 -10.24 3.49 14.99
N MET A 46 -11.44 4.07 15.03
CA MET A 46 -12.00 4.87 13.93
C MET A 46 -11.34 6.26 13.77
N GLY A 47 -10.54 6.70 14.74
CA GLY A 47 -9.68 7.90 14.64
C GLY A 47 -8.22 7.57 14.28
N HIS A 48 -7.80 6.32 14.43
CA HIS A 48 -6.40 5.90 14.23
C HIS A 48 -6.18 4.99 13.01
N LEU A 49 -7.21 4.31 12.51
CA LEU A 49 -7.13 3.37 11.40
C LEU A 49 -7.97 3.86 10.22
N THR A 50 -7.34 4.06 9.07
CA THR A 50 -8.00 4.54 7.84
C THR A 50 -8.62 3.41 7.01
N ASN A 51 -8.75 2.19 7.54
CA ASN A 51 -9.28 1.06 6.79
C ASN A 51 -10.75 1.31 6.43
N TYR A 52 -11.09 1.19 5.14
CA TYR A 52 -12.46 1.34 4.66
C TYR A 52 -13.41 0.32 5.32
N SER A 53 -12.97 -0.94 5.47
CA SER A 53 -13.76 -2.01 6.10
C SER A 53 -14.19 -1.70 7.54
N LEU A 54 -13.44 -0.84 8.23
CA LEU A 54 -13.76 -0.34 9.58
C LEU A 54 -14.65 0.90 9.49
N ASN A 55 -14.19 1.92 8.77
CA ASN A 55 -14.82 3.24 8.75
C ASN A 55 -16.19 3.24 8.06
N LYS A 56 -16.43 2.38 7.07
CA LYS A 56 -17.74 2.25 6.39
C LYS A 56 -18.89 1.87 7.33
N ARG A 57 -18.58 1.38 8.53
CA ARG A 57 -19.56 0.99 9.56
C ARG A 57 -19.94 2.15 10.47
N SER A 58 -19.18 3.25 10.42
CA SER A 58 -19.47 4.46 11.19
C SER A 58 -20.65 5.21 10.59
N HIS A 59 -21.51 5.77 11.43
CA HIS A 59 -22.59 6.67 11.00
C HIS A 59 -22.06 8.02 10.48
N LYS A 60 -20.79 8.35 10.78
CA LYS A 60 -20.08 9.53 10.28
C LYS A 60 -19.35 9.28 8.95
N PHE A 61 -19.54 8.10 8.36
CA PHE A 61 -18.94 7.82 7.06
C PHE A 61 -19.72 8.57 5.98
N GLU A 62 -19.05 9.51 5.34
CA GLU A 62 -19.62 10.32 4.27
C GLU A 62 -19.37 9.63 2.92
N HIS A 63 -20.43 9.18 2.26
CA HIS A 63 -20.35 8.63 0.92
C HIS A 63 -20.25 9.76 -0.10
N CYS A 64 -19.47 9.53 -1.16
CA CYS A 64 -19.44 10.46 -2.29
C CYS A 64 -20.75 10.37 -3.07
N GLY A 65 -21.15 11.47 -3.71
CA GLY A 65 -22.35 11.51 -4.53
C GLY A 65 -22.25 10.71 -5.84
N GLN A 66 -23.25 10.88 -6.70
CA GLN A 66 -23.46 10.08 -7.92
C GLN A 66 -23.13 10.83 -9.22
N SER A 67 -22.55 12.03 -9.15
CA SER A 67 -22.07 12.75 -10.34
C SER A 67 -20.55 12.78 -10.44
N MET A 68 -20.02 12.98 -11.65
CA MET A 68 -18.58 13.10 -11.85
C MET A 68 -18.05 14.41 -11.26
N GLU A 69 -18.88 15.45 -11.27
CA GLU A 69 -18.60 16.75 -10.66
C GLU A 69 -18.43 16.60 -9.15
N GLU A 70 -19.26 15.80 -8.48
CA GLU A 70 -19.11 15.51 -7.04
C GLU A 70 -17.88 14.66 -6.72
N VAL A 71 -17.56 13.68 -7.58
CA VAL A 71 -16.42 12.78 -7.39
C VAL A 71 -15.09 13.52 -7.54
N PHE A 72 -14.95 14.32 -8.60
CA PHE A 72 -13.70 14.98 -8.97
C PHE A 72 -13.64 16.47 -8.62
N GLY A 73 -14.70 17.03 -8.06
CA GLY A 73 -14.76 18.41 -7.58
C GLY A 73 -13.90 18.63 -6.34
N ASP A 74 -13.30 19.81 -6.23
CA ASP A 74 -12.39 20.14 -5.13
C ASP A 74 -13.16 20.37 -3.79
N GLU A 75 -14.49 20.48 -3.85
CA GLU A 75 -15.39 20.49 -2.68
C GLU A 75 -15.73 19.10 -2.12
N ASN A 76 -15.20 18.02 -2.71
CA ASN A 76 -15.47 16.66 -2.25
C ASN A 76 -14.94 16.44 -0.83
N THR A 77 -15.85 16.23 0.12
CA THR A 77 -15.58 16.01 1.54
C THR A 77 -15.77 14.56 1.99
N SER A 78 -16.12 13.65 1.09
CA SER A 78 -16.44 12.26 1.42
C SER A 78 -15.29 11.51 2.13
N SER A 79 -15.62 10.47 2.89
CA SER A 79 -14.64 9.67 3.65
C SER A 79 -13.74 8.79 2.77
N LYS A 80 -14.03 8.70 1.47
CA LYS A 80 -13.25 7.97 0.46
C LYS A 80 -13.26 8.76 -0.84
N ARG A 81 -12.10 9.23 -1.30
CA ARG A 81 -11.96 10.15 -2.45
C ARG A 81 -10.91 9.63 -3.44
N PRO A 82 -10.98 10.04 -4.72
CA PRO A 82 -9.84 9.90 -5.62
C PRO A 82 -8.60 10.57 -5.01
N LEU A 83 -7.45 9.94 -5.15
CA LEU A 83 -6.20 10.44 -4.59
C LEU A 83 -5.83 11.79 -5.20
N THR A 84 -6.00 11.95 -6.51
CA THR A 84 -5.63 13.20 -7.21
C THR A 84 -6.42 14.40 -6.68
N VAL A 85 -7.71 14.22 -6.37
CA VAL A 85 -8.55 15.25 -5.73
C VAL A 85 -7.97 15.63 -4.38
N CYS A 86 -7.64 14.66 -3.52
CA CYS A 86 -7.04 14.95 -2.21
C CYS A 86 -5.68 15.65 -2.31
N LEU A 87 -4.86 15.30 -3.29
CA LEU A 87 -3.56 15.96 -3.47
C LEU A 87 -3.73 17.41 -3.96
N ARG A 88 -4.72 17.69 -4.82
CA ARG A 88 -5.06 19.07 -5.20
C ARG A 88 -5.57 19.88 -4.01
N GLN A 89 -6.51 19.32 -3.24
CA GLN A 89 -7.02 19.94 -2.01
C GLN A 89 -5.88 20.29 -1.04
N LEU A 90 -4.92 19.38 -0.84
CA LEU A 90 -3.74 19.64 0.00
C LEU A 90 -2.86 20.76 -0.57
N ALA A 91 -2.62 20.79 -1.89
CA ALA A 91 -1.81 21.83 -2.52
C ALA A 91 -2.47 23.21 -2.51
N GLU A 92 -3.81 23.25 -2.56
CA GLU A 92 -4.59 24.48 -2.44
C GLU A 92 -4.60 25.02 -1.01
N GLU A 93 -4.73 24.15 -0.01
CA GLU A 93 -4.77 24.53 1.40
C GLU A 93 -3.38 24.84 1.96
N TYR A 94 -2.34 24.11 1.52
CA TYR A 94 -0.98 24.19 2.03
C TYR A 94 0.01 24.52 0.92
N SER A 95 0.45 25.77 0.86
CA SER A 95 1.34 26.28 -0.20
C SER A 95 2.72 25.62 -0.28
N ASP A 96 3.15 24.93 0.79
CA ASP A 96 4.40 24.20 0.88
C ASP A 96 4.26 22.71 0.54
N PHE A 97 3.04 22.24 0.23
CA PHE A 97 2.81 20.91 -0.31
C PHE A 97 3.03 20.90 -1.83
N ASP A 98 3.98 20.09 -2.28
CA ASP A 98 4.27 19.87 -3.70
C ASP A 98 3.86 18.45 -4.11
N ILE A 99 2.93 18.37 -5.07
CA ILE A 99 2.37 17.12 -5.58
C ILE A 99 3.44 16.26 -6.30
N GLU A 100 4.33 16.87 -7.07
CA GLU A 100 5.38 16.13 -7.80
C GLU A 100 6.50 15.69 -6.84
N ALA A 101 6.78 16.45 -5.79
CA ALA A 101 7.66 16.02 -4.70
C ALA A 101 7.06 14.81 -3.97
N PHE A 102 5.74 14.81 -3.70
CA PHE A 102 5.04 13.65 -3.14
C PHE A 102 5.19 12.40 -4.03
N TYR A 103 4.95 12.51 -5.34
CA TYR A 103 5.12 11.37 -6.25
C TYR A 103 6.57 10.92 -6.32
N SER A 104 7.55 11.84 -6.29
CA SER A 104 8.97 11.51 -6.26
C SER A 104 9.34 10.68 -5.03
N ASP A 105 8.86 11.07 -3.85
CA ASP A 105 9.03 10.32 -2.61
C ASP A 105 8.43 8.91 -2.72
N VAL A 106 7.22 8.79 -3.30
CA VAL A 106 6.57 7.49 -3.52
C VAL A 106 7.32 6.63 -4.53
N GLN A 107 7.85 7.20 -5.62
CA GLN A 107 8.68 6.46 -6.59
C GLN A 107 9.87 5.82 -5.90
N VAL A 108 10.56 6.54 -5.00
CA VAL A 108 11.69 6.00 -4.21
C VAL A 108 11.23 4.86 -3.29
N ILE A 109 10.07 4.99 -2.65
CA ILE A 109 9.48 3.93 -1.82
C ILE A 109 9.19 2.68 -2.67
N VAL A 110 8.54 2.85 -3.82
CA VAL A 110 8.17 1.76 -4.74
C VAL A 110 9.41 1.06 -5.29
N GLN A 111 10.38 1.84 -5.79
CA GLN A 111 11.65 1.35 -6.32
C GLN A 111 12.37 0.47 -5.28
N ARG A 112 12.56 0.97 -4.06
CA ARG A 112 13.25 0.24 -2.98
C ARG A 112 12.50 -1.02 -2.55
N SER A 113 11.17 -0.92 -2.42
CA SER A 113 10.34 -2.06 -2.01
C SER A 113 10.40 -3.18 -3.05
N LEU A 114 10.23 -2.85 -4.32
CA LEU A 114 10.30 -3.82 -5.40
C LEU A 114 11.71 -4.35 -5.61
N ALA A 115 12.75 -3.54 -5.39
CA ALA A 115 14.12 -4.02 -5.42
C ALA A 115 14.38 -5.14 -4.41
N VAL A 116 13.89 -4.98 -3.18
CA VAL A 116 14.00 -6.04 -2.16
C VAL A 116 13.17 -7.29 -2.54
N MET A 117 12.04 -7.12 -3.21
CA MET A 117 11.16 -8.23 -3.62
C MET A 117 11.61 -8.93 -4.92
N ALA A 118 12.37 -8.25 -5.78
CA ALA A 118 12.71 -8.70 -7.13
C ALA A 118 13.32 -10.12 -7.19
N PRO A 119 14.29 -10.51 -6.33
CA PRO A 119 14.82 -11.87 -6.32
C PRO A 119 13.75 -12.95 -6.22
N VAL A 120 12.74 -12.73 -5.37
CA VAL A 120 11.68 -13.71 -5.10
C VAL A 120 10.63 -13.70 -6.21
N LEU A 121 10.28 -12.52 -6.73
CA LEU A 121 9.32 -12.38 -7.82
C LEU A 121 9.84 -13.04 -9.09
N LEU A 122 11.10 -12.79 -9.43
CA LEU A 122 11.70 -13.26 -10.67
C LEU A 122 12.14 -14.72 -10.61
N SER A 123 12.53 -15.25 -9.44
CA SER A 123 12.82 -16.69 -9.32
C SER A 123 11.59 -17.54 -9.65
N ARG A 124 10.39 -17.00 -9.42
CA ARG A 124 9.11 -17.71 -9.66
C ARG A 124 8.62 -17.60 -11.10
N THR A 125 9.09 -16.61 -11.87
CA THR A 125 8.76 -16.48 -13.29
C THR A 125 9.64 -17.35 -14.19
N ARG A 126 10.64 -18.06 -13.63
CA ARG A 126 11.60 -18.96 -14.32
C ARG A 126 11.10 -20.37 -14.64
N SER A 127 9.80 -20.69 -14.59
CA SER A 127 9.38 -21.98 -15.12
C SER A 127 9.77 -22.04 -16.60
N GLU A 128 10.50 -23.08 -17.02
CA GLU A 128 11.05 -23.23 -18.38
C GLU A 128 9.95 -23.02 -19.44
N ASP A 129 8.71 -23.45 -19.14
CA ASP A 129 7.50 -23.26 -19.95
C ASP A 129 7.09 -21.78 -20.19
N CYS A 130 7.48 -20.85 -19.32
CA CYS A 130 7.14 -19.42 -19.44
C CYS A 130 8.14 -18.67 -20.33
N LEU A 131 9.42 -19.04 -20.24
CA LEU A 131 10.49 -18.44 -21.03
C LEU A 131 10.40 -18.88 -22.50
N GLU A 132 10.16 -20.16 -22.77
CA GLU A 132 10.01 -20.65 -24.16
C GLU A 132 8.74 -20.13 -24.86
N ALA A 133 7.71 -19.79 -24.09
CA ALA A 133 6.44 -19.30 -24.62
C ALA A 133 6.33 -17.77 -24.70
N GLY A 134 7.37 -17.02 -24.32
CA GLY A 134 7.33 -15.55 -24.27
C GLY A 134 6.25 -14.99 -23.34
N ARG A 135 5.81 -15.77 -22.33
CA ARG A 135 4.70 -15.39 -21.44
C ARG A 135 5.20 -14.43 -20.37
N GLN A 136 4.95 -13.15 -20.57
CA GLN A 136 5.21 -12.12 -19.56
C GLN A 136 4.06 -12.07 -18.56
N SER A 137 4.37 -12.28 -17.28
CA SER A 137 3.43 -12.04 -16.19
C SER A 137 3.43 -10.55 -15.83
N PHE A 138 2.29 -10.08 -15.34
CA PHE A 138 2.16 -8.78 -14.71
C PHE A 138 1.43 -8.91 -13.38
N GLN A 139 1.65 -7.94 -12.51
CA GLN A 139 0.99 -7.85 -11.21
C GLN A 139 0.69 -6.39 -10.91
N ILE A 140 -0.52 -6.13 -10.41
CA ILE A 140 -0.87 -4.84 -9.82
C ILE A 140 -0.75 -4.98 -8.31
N PHE A 141 0.07 -4.12 -7.70
CA PHE A 141 0.24 -4.02 -6.26
C PHE A 141 -0.50 -2.81 -5.71
N GLY A 142 -1.07 -2.94 -4.51
CA GLY A 142 -1.63 -1.83 -3.76
C GLY A 142 -0.68 -1.37 -2.66
N PHE A 143 -0.04 -0.22 -2.82
CA PHE A 143 0.82 0.39 -1.83
C PHE A 143 0.01 1.28 -0.90
N ASP A 144 0.06 1.01 0.41
CA ASP A 144 -0.54 1.87 1.42
C ASP A 144 0.50 2.87 1.94
N ILE A 145 0.27 4.14 1.62
CA ILE A 145 1.16 5.25 1.95
C ILE A 145 0.48 6.18 2.95
N MET A 146 1.22 6.64 3.95
CA MET A 146 0.81 7.67 4.91
C MET A 146 1.74 8.87 4.80
N LEU A 147 1.18 10.08 4.94
CA LEU A 147 1.95 11.32 5.06
C LEU A 147 2.06 11.72 6.52
N ASP A 148 3.22 12.24 6.89
CA ASP A 148 3.37 12.98 8.15
C ASP A 148 3.05 14.47 7.98
N GLN A 149 3.12 15.21 9.09
CA GLN A 149 2.91 16.65 9.15
C GLN A 149 3.95 17.49 8.37
N LYS A 150 5.00 16.86 7.82
CA LYS A 150 6.01 17.49 6.95
C LYS A 150 5.89 16.99 5.51
N TYR A 151 4.75 16.40 5.17
CA TYR A 151 4.45 15.84 3.85
C TYR A 151 5.38 14.72 3.41
N LYS A 152 6.11 14.10 4.33
CA LYS A 152 6.97 12.97 4.02
C LYS A 152 6.15 11.70 3.88
N ALA A 153 6.34 10.97 2.79
CA ALA A 153 5.66 9.70 2.55
C ALA A 153 6.30 8.54 3.34
N PHE A 154 5.45 7.68 3.91
CA PHE A 154 5.84 6.46 4.60
C PHE A 154 5.05 5.26 4.08
N LEU A 155 5.75 4.17 3.79
CA LEU A 155 5.14 2.89 3.44
C LEU A 155 4.57 2.22 4.70
N LEU A 156 3.29 1.86 4.65
CA LEU A 156 2.64 1.04 5.68
C LEU A 156 2.64 -0.44 5.30
N GLU A 157 2.12 -0.76 4.11
CA GLU A 157 2.02 -2.13 3.61
C GLU A 157 2.00 -2.18 2.08
N VAL A 158 2.32 -3.36 1.54
CA VAL A 158 2.20 -3.67 0.10
C VAL A 158 1.26 -4.86 -0.06
N ASN A 159 0.14 -4.63 -0.75
CA ASN A 159 -0.89 -5.63 -1.03
C ASN A 159 -0.65 -6.25 -2.40
N ASN A 160 -0.53 -7.58 -2.46
CA ASN A 160 -0.40 -8.34 -3.72
C ASN A 160 -1.75 -8.68 -4.37
N SER A 161 -2.87 -8.38 -3.71
CA SER A 161 -4.22 -8.54 -4.23
C SER A 161 -5.10 -7.39 -3.74
N PRO A 162 -4.85 -6.16 -4.23
CA PRO A 162 -5.70 -5.02 -3.87
C PRO A 162 -7.13 -5.26 -4.37
N SER A 163 -8.13 -4.89 -3.55
CA SER A 163 -9.54 -5.06 -3.93
C SER A 163 -9.89 -4.24 -5.17
N LEU A 164 -10.38 -4.93 -6.21
CA LEU A 164 -10.94 -4.33 -7.42
C LEU A 164 -12.47 -4.22 -7.38
N CYS A 165 -13.12 -4.60 -6.28
CA CYS A 165 -14.57 -4.46 -6.11
C CYS A 165 -14.97 -2.98 -6.17
N VAL A 166 -15.99 -2.65 -6.95
CA VAL A 166 -16.50 -1.28 -7.10
C VAL A 166 -17.81 -1.05 -6.35
N ASP A 167 -18.29 -2.05 -5.61
CA ASP A 167 -19.55 -1.96 -4.88
C ASP A 167 -19.35 -1.26 -3.54
N GLU A 168 -20.31 -0.42 -3.18
CA GLU A 168 -20.45 0.13 -1.83
C GLU A 168 -21.82 -0.16 -1.24
N ALA A 169 -21.82 -0.38 0.08
CA ALA A 169 -23.03 -0.62 0.84
C ALA A 169 -23.52 0.71 1.42
N LEU A 170 -24.78 1.03 1.18
CA LEU A 170 -25.44 2.22 1.71
C LEU A 170 -26.56 1.82 2.68
N PRO A 171 -26.65 2.48 3.86
CA PRO A 171 -27.76 2.26 4.76
C PRO A 171 -29.08 2.63 4.07
N VAL A 172 -30.16 1.95 4.45
CA VAL A 172 -31.50 2.37 4.04
C VAL A 172 -31.92 3.55 4.92
N ASP A 173 -32.22 4.68 4.29
CA ASP A 173 -32.84 5.83 4.95
C ASP A 173 -34.38 5.81 4.76
N ALA A 174 -35.07 6.65 5.54
CA ALA A 174 -36.54 6.73 5.52
C ALA A 174 -37.11 7.21 4.17
N GLU A 175 -36.31 7.94 3.39
CA GLU A 175 -36.68 8.45 2.06
C GLU A 175 -36.59 7.33 1.01
N HIS A 176 -35.60 6.44 1.12
CA HIS A 176 -35.45 5.23 0.31
C HIS A 176 -36.59 4.23 0.53
N ASP A 177 -37.08 4.10 1.76
CA ASP A 177 -38.26 3.29 2.07
C ASP A 177 -39.52 3.83 1.36
N ALA A 178 -39.71 5.16 1.32
CA ALA A 178 -40.82 5.79 0.63
C ALA A 178 -40.74 5.63 -0.91
N ALA A 179 -39.55 5.74 -1.50
CA ALA A 179 -39.32 5.54 -2.93
C ALA A 179 -39.56 4.07 -3.37
N LYS A 180 -39.24 3.08 -2.51
CA LYS A 180 -39.53 1.65 -2.76
C LYS A 180 -41.02 1.30 -2.73
N LEU A 181 -41.82 1.99 -1.91
CA LEU A 181 -43.28 1.85 -1.93
C LEU A 181 -43.90 2.36 -3.25
N ALA A 182 -43.22 3.25 -3.96
CA ALA A 182 -43.69 3.82 -5.23
C ALA A 182 -43.18 3.08 -6.48
N SER A 183 -42.03 2.40 -6.41
CA SER A 183 -41.38 1.75 -7.56
C SER A 183 -41.85 0.31 -7.81
N LYS A 184 -42.38 0.03 -9.01
CA LYS A 184 -42.77 -1.33 -9.47
C LYS A 184 -41.60 -2.15 -10.05
N ASN A 185 -40.37 -1.62 -10.11
CA ASN A 185 -39.24 -2.32 -10.74
C ASN A 185 -38.38 -3.06 -9.72
N ARG A 186 -38.27 -4.39 -9.90
CA ARG A 186 -37.92 -5.34 -8.83
C ARG A 186 -36.43 -5.72 -8.70
N GLU A 187 -35.49 -5.11 -9.42
CA GLU A 187 -34.10 -5.63 -9.46
C GLU A 187 -32.98 -4.74 -8.91
N ARG A 188 -33.01 -3.41 -9.10
CA ARG A 188 -31.89 -2.54 -8.68
C ARG A 188 -31.95 -2.08 -7.22
N ASP A 189 -33.11 -2.18 -6.58
CA ASP A 189 -33.32 -1.65 -5.22
C ASP A 189 -33.50 -2.77 -4.17
N LYS A 190 -32.98 -3.98 -4.44
CA LYS A 190 -33.10 -5.10 -3.50
C LYS A 190 -32.24 -4.84 -2.26
N LEU A 191 -32.85 -4.97 -1.09
CA LEU A 191 -32.13 -5.00 0.18
C LEU A 191 -31.12 -6.13 0.18
N CYS A 192 -29.87 -5.84 0.56
CA CYS A 192 -28.85 -6.86 0.69
C CYS A 192 -29.12 -7.73 1.91
N ARG A 193 -28.78 -9.01 1.81
CA ARG A 193 -28.74 -9.95 2.94
C ARG A 193 -27.31 -10.29 3.38
N CYS A 194 -26.33 -9.57 2.86
CA CYS A 194 -24.93 -9.74 3.18
C CYS A 194 -24.60 -9.15 4.56
N MET A 195 -23.45 -9.54 5.10
CA MET A 195 -22.97 -9.08 6.42
C MET A 195 -22.04 -7.86 6.30
N ASP A 196 -22.19 -7.10 5.21
CA ASP A 196 -21.32 -5.97 4.89
C ASP A 196 -21.49 -4.78 5.83
N MET A 197 -22.72 -4.58 6.31
CA MET A 197 -23.09 -3.66 7.38
C MET A 197 -23.94 -4.38 8.42
N ALA A 198 -23.97 -3.86 9.66
CA ALA A 198 -24.82 -4.42 10.72
C ALA A 198 -26.30 -4.05 10.51
N GLN A 199 -26.55 -2.86 9.96
CA GLN A 199 -27.86 -2.35 9.60
C GLN A 199 -28.33 -2.86 8.22
N VAL A 200 -29.64 -2.77 8.00
CA VAL A 200 -30.26 -3.05 6.69
C VAL A 200 -29.71 -2.04 5.67
N HIS A 201 -29.27 -2.56 4.53
CA HIS A 201 -28.56 -1.79 3.52
C HIS A 201 -28.86 -2.33 2.13
N TRP A 202 -28.43 -1.57 1.12
CA TRP A 202 -28.43 -1.97 -0.29
C TRP A 202 -27.06 -1.67 -0.88
N HIS A 203 -26.78 -2.18 -2.09
CA HIS A 203 -25.49 -2.00 -2.75
C HIS A 203 -25.66 -1.16 -4.01
N GLN A 204 -24.72 -0.25 -4.23
CA GLN A 204 -24.58 0.49 -5.46
C GLN A 204 -23.15 0.43 -5.97
N THR A 205 -22.96 0.77 -7.24
CA THR A 205 -21.62 1.03 -7.76
C THR A 205 -21.09 2.33 -7.17
N SER A 206 -19.94 2.26 -6.50
CA SER A 206 -19.22 3.43 -6.02
C SER A 206 -18.48 4.07 -7.18
N LEU A 207 -18.89 5.27 -7.59
CA LEU A 207 -18.25 5.99 -8.69
C LEU A 207 -16.79 6.31 -8.39
N VAL A 208 -16.45 6.63 -7.13
CA VAL A 208 -15.05 6.83 -6.70
C VAL A 208 -14.20 5.60 -7.01
N ASP A 209 -14.67 4.40 -6.66
CA ASP A 209 -13.95 3.16 -6.95
C ASP A 209 -13.97 2.85 -8.44
N LEU A 210 -15.11 2.99 -9.11
CA LEU A 210 -15.26 2.70 -10.53
C LEU A 210 -14.29 3.51 -11.37
N GLU A 211 -14.27 4.83 -11.21
CA GLU A 211 -13.43 5.73 -12.00
C GLU A 211 -11.94 5.53 -11.69
N THR A 212 -11.59 5.49 -10.40
CA THR A 212 -10.20 5.26 -9.96
C THR A 212 -9.66 3.93 -10.49
N LYS A 213 -10.41 2.84 -10.33
CA LYS A 213 -9.95 1.49 -10.71
C LYS A 213 -10.01 1.29 -12.21
N SER A 214 -10.99 1.88 -12.90
CA SER A 214 -11.05 1.83 -14.37
C SER A 214 -9.87 2.58 -14.98
N ALA A 215 -9.56 3.79 -14.50
CA ALA A 215 -8.40 4.54 -14.95
C ALA A 215 -7.10 3.76 -14.73
N MET A 216 -6.93 3.17 -13.54
CA MET A 216 -5.78 2.32 -13.22
C MET A 216 -5.68 1.09 -14.14
N MET A 217 -6.77 0.33 -14.33
CA MET A 217 -6.77 -0.89 -15.15
C MET A 217 -6.54 -0.56 -16.63
N GLN A 218 -7.22 0.45 -17.16
CA GLN A 218 -7.08 0.86 -18.56
C GLN A 218 -5.64 1.32 -18.85
N GLY A 219 -5.05 2.13 -17.96
CA GLY A 219 -3.66 2.55 -18.11
C GLY A 219 -2.69 1.36 -18.00
N ALA A 220 -2.95 0.41 -17.11
CA ALA A 220 -2.13 -0.80 -17.00
C ALA A 220 -2.16 -1.63 -18.29
N PHE A 221 -3.36 -1.86 -18.86
CA PHE A 221 -3.48 -2.62 -20.11
C PHE A 221 -2.85 -1.90 -21.30
N LYS A 222 -2.98 -0.57 -21.40
CA LYS A 222 -2.28 0.22 -22.42
C LYS A 222 -0.75 0.07 -22.30
N ALA A 223 -0.21 0.12 -21.08
CA ALA A 223 1.23 -0.06 -20.84
C ALA A 223 1.69 -1.48 -21.25
N LEU A 224 0.91 -2.50 -20.93
CA LEU A 224 1.18 -3.89 -21.30
C LEU A 224 1.11 -4.11 -22.82
N GLU A 225 0.16 -3.48 -23.50
CA GLU A 225 0.04 -3.52 -24.96
C GLU A 225 1.27 -2.88 -25.64
N GLN A 226 1.69 -1.70 -25.18
CA GLN A 226 2.91 -1.03 -25.66
C GLN A 226 4.16 -1.90 -25.43
N LEU A 227 4.28 -2.49 -24.24
CA LEU A 227 5.37 -3.40 -23.90
C LEU A 227 5.39 -4.64 -24.82
N HIS A 228 4.23 -5.22 -25.12
CA HIS A 228 4.10 -6.36 -26.03
C HIS A 228 4.52 -6.01 -27.46
N GLN A 229 4.27 -4.77 -27.89
CA GLN A 229 4.71 -4.24 -29.19
C GLN A 229 6.21 -3.89 -29.21
N GLY A 230 6.93 -4.04 -28.09
CA GLY A 230 8.35 -3.70 -27.98
C GLY A 230 8.61 -2.20 -27.85
N VAL A 231 7.60 -1.40 -27.49
CA VAL A 231 7.69 0.04 -27.30
C VAL A 231 7.82 0.34 -25.79
N GLU A 232 8.63 1.33 -25.44
CA GLU A 232 8.71 1.81 -24.06
C GLU A 232 7.36 2.40 -23.64
N PRO A 233 6.72 1.91 -22.56
CA PRO A 233 5.39 2.35 -22.20
C PRO A 233 5.33 3.83 -21.83
N ALA A 234 4.46 4.56 -22.51
CA ALA A 234 4.15 5.96 -22.27
C ALA A 234 2.62 6.09 -22.10
N VAL A 235 2.19 6.11 -20.85
CA VAL A 235 0.78 6.20 -20.48
C VAL A 235 0.59 7.39 -19.55
N GLU A 236 -0.26 8.34 -19.95
CA GLU A 236 -0.44 9.64 -19.30
C GLU A 236 -0.72 9.56 -17.79
N ASN A 237 -1.52 8.59 -17.35
CA ASN A 237 -1.88 8.42 -15.94
C ASN A 237 -0.92 7.50 -15.15
N TYR A 238 0.24 7.17 -15.71
CA TYR A 238 1.27 6.40 -15.05
C TYR A 238 2.61 7.15 -15.06
N ILE A 239 3.31 7.07 -13.92
CA ILE A 239 4.65 7.60 -13.75
C ILE A 239 5.63 6.42 -13.84
N PRO A 240 6.62 6.45 -14.75
CA PRO A 240 7.64 5.43 -14.79
C PRO A 240 8.45 5.45 -13.50
N VAL A 241 8.67 4.29 -12.89
CA VAL A 241 9.56 4.17 -11.72
C VAL A 241 10.86 3.55 -12.21
N PRO A 242 11.95 4.32 -12.32
CA PRO A 242 13.21 3.78 -12.80
C PRO A 242 13.71 2.72 -11.81
N PHE A 243 14.11 1.55 -12.30
CA PHE A 243 14.75 0.56 -11.46
C PHE A 243 16.26 0.81 -11.44
N ASP A 244 16.86 0.82 -10.26
CA ASP A 244 18.30 1.07 -10.12
C ASP A 244 19.09 -0.10 -10.73
N HIS A 245 19.75 0.17 -11.85
CA HIS A 245 20.58 -0.78 -12.56
C HIS A 245 21.84 -1.20 -11.78
N GLU A 246 22.30 -0.43 -10.79
CA GLU A 246 23.46 -0.81 -9.97
C GLU A 246 23.11 -1.87 -8.92
N LEU A 247 21.89 -1.78 -8.37
CA LEU A 247 21.38 -2.76 -7.41
C LEU A 247 20.99 -4.08 -8.08
N TRP A 248 20.61 -4.03 -9.36
CA TRP A 248 20.14 -5.20 -10.11
C TRP A 248 21.15 -6.36 -10.20
N PRO A 249 22.43 -6.15 -10.55
CA PRO A 249 23.44 -7.21 -10.50
C PRO A 249 23.59 -7.86 -9.12
N LEU A 250 23.44 -7.09 -8.04
CA LEU A 250 23.47 -7.64 -6.68
C LEU A 250 22.25 -8.53 -6.42
N LEU A 251 21.06 -8.07 -6.79
CA LEU A 251 19.81 -8.82 -6.64
C LEU A 251 19.81 -10.10 -7.49
N ALA A 252 20.35 -10.04 -8.71
CA ALA A 252 20.52 -11.21 -9.58
C ALA A 252 21.48 -12.23 -8.96
N ARG A 253 22.59 -11.79 -8.36
CA ARG A 253 23.49 -12.69 -7.60
C ARG A 253 22.81 -13.30 -6.39
N LEU A 254 22.01 -12.53 -5.65
CA LEU A 254 21.26 -13.01 -4.50
C LEU A 254 20.22 -14.07 -4.89
N GLU A 255 19.50 -13.87 -5.99
CA GLU A 255 18.59 -14.88 -6.54
C GLU A 255 19.34 -16.13 -6.98
N ALA A 256 20.47 -16.00 -7.68
CA ALA A 256 21.25 -17.17 -8.10
C ALA A 256 21.73 -17.99 -6.88
N VAL A 257 22.00 -17.33 -5.76
CA VAL A 257 22.27 -18.02 -4.48
C VAL A 257 21.00 -18.64 -3.91
N TYR A 258 19.87 -17.92 -3.91
CA TYR A 258 18.56 -18.43 -3.46
C TYR A 258 18.17 -19.72 -4.19
N SER A 259 18.19 -19.69 -5.53
CA SER A 259 17.77 -20.79 -6.39
C SER A 259 18.65 -22.03 -6.23
N ARG A 260 19.95 -21.85 -5.92
CA ARG A 260 20.87 -22.95 -5.57
C ARG A 260 20.69 -23.48 -4.15
N SER A 261 20.24 -22.63 -3.22
CA SER A 261 20.19 -22.96 -1.79
C SER A 261 18.81 -23.45 -1.33
N GLY A 262 17.77 -23.28 -2.14
CA GLY A 262 16.38 -23.60 -1.81
C GLY A 262 15.76 -22.72 -0.72
N ALA A 263 14.43 -22.68 -0.65
CA ALA A 263 13.66 -21.76 0.22
C ALA A 263 13.99 -21.86 1.72
N LYS A 264 14.49 -23.02 2.20
CA LYS A 264 14.87 -23.23 3.61
C LYS A 264 16.04 -22.34 4.06
N SER A 265 16.87 -21.89 3.12
CA SER A 265 18.07 -21.07 3.35
C SER A 265 17.74 -19.59 3.57
N PHE A 266 16.52 -19.16 3.20
CA PHE A 266 16.08 -17.75 3.25
C PHE A 266 14.96 -17.50 4.28
N THR A 267 14.82 -18.39 5.26
CA THR A 267 14.08 -18.04 6.47
C THR A 267 14.77 -16.86 7.18
N SER A 268 14.06 -16.11 8.02
CA SER A 268 14.68 -15.04 8.81
C SER A 268 15.89 -15.54 9.61
N THR A 269 15.87 -16.81 10.02
CA THR A 269 16.98 -17.51 10.67
C THR A 269 18.11 -17.85 9.69
N GLY A 270 17.80 -18.36 8.50
CA GLY A 270 18.78 -18.70 7.46
C GLY A 270 19.50 -17.46 6.91
N LEU A 271 18.75 -16.41 6.58
CA LEU A 271 19.30 -15.11 6.17
C LEU A 271 20.24 -14.55 7.24
N ARG A 272 19.82 -14.52 8.51
CA ARG A 272 20.71 -14.08 9.61
C ARG A 272 22.01 -14.87 9.63
N ARG A 273 21.94 -16.21 9.56
CA ARG A 273 23.13 -17.06 9.61
C ARG A 273 24.09 -16.82 8.43
N ILE A 274 23.57 -16.50 7.25
CA ILE A 274 24.36 -16.26 6.03
C ILE A 274 24.95 -14.84 6.00
N PHE A 275 24.19 -13.83 6.44
CA PHE A 275 24.58 -12.41 6.37
C PHE A 275 25.26 -11.88 7.64
N GLU A 276 25.16 -12.56 8.78
CA GLU A 276 25.82 -12.18 10.04
C GLU A 276 27.35 -11.97 9.90
N PRO A 277 28.10 -12.77 9.12
CA PRO A 277 29.53 -12.51 8.88
C PRO A 277 29.81 -11.26 8.04
N LEU A 278 28.86 -10.84 7.19
CA LEU A 278 29.01 -9.70 6.27
C LEU A 278 28.64 -8.37 6.92
N CYS A 279 27.76 -8.37 7.93
CA CYS A 279 27.24 -7.15 8.54
C CYS A 279 28.12 -6.57 9.68
N GLY A 280 29.22 -7.24 10.04
CA GLY A 280 30.24 -6.74 10.99
C GLY A 280 29.80 -6.62 12.46
N ASP A 281 28.51 -6.43 12.71
CA ASP A 281 27.84 -6.41 14.00
C ASP A 281 26.65 -7.37 13.94
N LYS A 282 26.43 -8.12 15.03
CA LYS A 282 25.30 -9.07 15.18
C LYS A 282 24.00 -8.40 14.72
N LEU A 283 23.30 -8.98 13.74
CA LEU A 283 21.93 -8.62 13.38
C LEU A 283 21.07 -8.66 14.65
N GLN A 284 20.81 -7.51 15.26
CA GLN A 284 20.20 -7.44 16.59
C GLN A 284 18.76 -7.98 16.53
N LYS A 285 18.42 -8.86 17.47
CA LYS A 285 17.02 -9.16 17.77
C LYS A 285 16.43 -7.88 18.37
N HIS A 286 15.51 -7.22 17.65
CA HIS A 286 14.60 -6.31 18.33
C HIS A 286 13.68 -7.14 19.21
N ALA A 287 14.02 -7.23 20.50
CA ALA A 287 13.03 -7.51 21.51
C ALA A 287 12.21 -6.22 21.66
N TRP A 288 10.95 -6.26 21.26
CA TRP A 288 10.02 -5.17 21.55
C TRP A 288 9.90 -5.09 23.08
N ARG A 289 10.61 -4.17 23.71
CA ARG A 289 10.39 -3.85 25.12
C ARG A 289 9.11 -3.04 25.17
N CYS A 290 8.01 -3.71 25.45
CA CYS A 290 6.80 -3.06 25.93
C CYS A 290 7.23 -2.14 27.08
N ALA A 291 6.91 -0.85 26.98
CA ALA A 291 7.16 0.11 28.04
C ALA A 291 6.17 -0.12 29.20
N SER A 292 6.37 -1.21 29.92
CA SER A 292 5.83 -1.46 31.24
C SER A 292 6.80 -2.39 31.96
N ASN A 293 7.25 -2.00 33.16
CA ASN A 293 8.18 -2.71 34.06
C ASN A 293 9.66 -2.32 34.03
N SER A 294 10.01 -1.03 34.02
CA SER A 294 11.36 -0.61 34.46
C SER A 294 11.41 0.68 35.28
N ALA A 295 10.37 0.95 36.08
CA ALA A 295 10.44 1.99 37.12
C ALA A 295 11.11 1.52 38.44
N ALA A 296 11.56 0.26 38.54
CA ALA A 296 12.04 -0.32 39.80
C ALA A 296 13.57 -0.56 39.89
N ALA A 297 14.37 -0.21 38.89
CA ALA A 297 15.78 -0.60 38.85
C ALA A 297 16.79 0.53 38.57
N ALA A 298 16.39 1.80 38.70
CA ALA A 298 17.27 2.95 38.48
C ALA A 298 17.57 3.72 39.78
N LEU A 299 18.08 3.02 40.80
CA LEU A 299 18.73 3.60 41.97
C LEU A 299 19.92 2.70 42.39
N ALA A 300 20.92 2.58 41.51
CA ALA A 300 22.26 2.18 41.92
C ALA A 300 23.28 2.54 40.83
N HIS A 301 24.32 3.26 41.25
CA HIS A 301 25.58 3.53 40.56
C HIS A 301 25.65 4.72 39.60
N SER A 302 26.07 5.82 40.23
CA SER A 302 26.76 6.99 39.72
C SER A 302 28.11 6.71 39.03
N ASN A 303 28.47 7.65 38.14
CA ASN A 303 29.81 8.10 37.71
C ASN A 303 30.60 7.27 36.68
N ILE A 304 30.84 7.87 35.48
CA ILE A 304 32.11 8.49 35.04
C ILE A 304 31.95 9.07 33.61
N ARG A 305 32.62 10.22 33.36
CA ARG A 305 32.58 11.12 32.19
C ARG A 305 33.29 10.61 30.93
N GLY A 306 32.85 11.08 29.75
CA GLY A 306 33.61 11.16 28.48
C GLY A 306 32.73 11.67 27.30
N PRO A 307 33.25 12.46 26.33
CA PRO A 307 32.41 13.25 25.41
C PRO A 307 31.82 12.40 24.27
N ALA A 308 30.53 12.59 24.00
CA ALA A 308 29.80 11.88 22.95
C ALA A 308 30.15 12.44 21.56
N ARG A 309 30.58 11.56 20.64
CA ARG A 309 30.53 11.78 19.19
C ARG A 309 29.08 11.63 18.69
N PRO A 310 28.65 12.34 17.64
CA PRO A 310 27.30 12.20 17.09
C PRO A 310 27.14 10.80 16.47
N PRO A 311 25.98 10.13 16.64
CA PRO A 311 25.79 8.81 16.04
C PRO A 311 25.58 8.94 14.53
N SER A 312 26.39 8.21 13.79
CA SER A 312 26.22 7.93 12.36
C SER A 312 24.84 7.34 12.06
N THR A 313 24.17 7.86 11.05
CA THR A 313 22.89 7.36 10.52
C THR A 313 23.02 5.88 10.13
N ARG A 314 22.46 4.98 10.95
CA ARG A 314 22.38 3.54 10.64
C ARG A 314 21.08 3.27 9.88
N CYS A 315 21.16 2.67 8.70
CA CYS A 315 20.00 2.14 7.98
C CYS A 315 19.36 0.99 8.78
N PHE A 316 18.05 1.03 8.96
CA PHE A 316 17.28 -0.01 9.66
C PHE A 316 16.39 -0.75 8.66
N LEU A 317 16.60 -2.06 8.54
CA LEU A 317 15.73 -2.95 7.77
C LEU A 317 14.76 -3.64 8.76
N ILE A 318 13.48 -3.27 8.72
CA ILE A 318 12.44 -3.91 9.51
C ILE A 318 11.81 -5.00 8.64
N MET A 319 12.01 -6.27 8.99
CA MET A 319 11.27 -7.39 8.39
C MET A 319 10.31 -7.98 9.44
N PRO A 320 9.01 -8.07 9.16
CA PRO A 320 8.07 -8.74 10.04
C PRO A 320 8.38 -10.24 10.10
N THR A 321 8.45 -10.77 11.32
CA THR A 321 8.58 -12.21 11.56
C THR A 321 7.27 -12.91 11.21
N TRP A 322 7.21 -13.57 10.06
CA TRP A 322 6.17 -14.53 9.74
C TRP A 322 6.37 -15.78 10.61
N HIS A 323 5.57 -15.92 11.67
CA HIS A 323 5.37 -17.21 12.31
C HIS A 323 4.23 -17.93 11.59
N SER A 324 4.58 -18.84 10.68
CA SER A 324 3.65 -19.89 10.28
C SER A 324 3.42 -20.77 11.50
N ASN A 325 2.18 -20.85 11.97
CA ASN A 325 1.75 -21.83 12.95
C ASN A 325 1.34 -23.10 12.19
N PRO A 326 2.11 -24.20 12.22
CA PRO A 326 1.71 -25.44 11.59
C PRO A 326 0.95 -26.24 12.66
N ARG A 327 -0.37 -26.06 12.75
CA ARG A 327 -1.39 -26.98 13.31
C ARG A 327 -2.71 -26.23 13.55
N GLN A 328 -3.64 -26.33 12.61
CA GLN A 328 -4.93 -27.04 12.73
C GLN A 328 -5.68 -26.92 11.41
#